data_AF-A0A433C1U5-F1
#
_entry.id   AF-A0A433C1U5-F1
#
_cell.length_a   1.000
_cell.length_b   1.000
_cell.length_c   1.000
_cell.angle_alpha   90.00
_cell.angle_beta   90.00
_cell.angle_gamma   90.00
#
_symmetry.space_group_name_H-M   'P 1'
#
loop_
_entity.id
_entity.type
_entity.pdbx_description
1 polymer ?
#
loop_
_entity_poly.entity_id
_entity_poly.type
_entity_poly.pdbx_seq_one_letter_code
_entity_poly.pdbx_strand_id
1 'polypeptide(L)'
;MTDELTPTRRWQALVPELRSFTLQGQTSELDGQSPECAPPMTDADSAAARAADTAERLLLLVHYSIDWDNSWVAEEKYRKTYWDEILPGRVFRAARRAVTLDEWWSSPALRNLGVQHPRYPDRRLELAELLREPPVPVLRMFQNSLPALLLRVRIIAEAVADDRKARKP
;
A
#
# COMPACT_ATOMS: atom_id res chain seq x y z
N MET A 1 11.47 24.39 -6.98
CA MET A 1 11.23 23.55 -5.80
C MET A 1 11.50 22.14 -6.25
N THR A 2 12.58 21.53 -5.77
CA THR A 2 12.88 20.12 -6.10
C THR A 2 11.69 19.29 -5.64
N ASP A 3 10.99 18.71 -6.60
CA ASP A 3 9.87 17.79 -6.41
C ASP A 3 10.42 16.51 -5.79
N GLU A 4 10.79 16.60 -4.51
CA GLU A 4 11.34 15.48 -3.77
C GLU A 4 10.17 14.52 -3.55
N LEU A 5 10.12 13.48 -4.39
CA LEU A 5 9.17 12.38 -4.27
C LEU A 5 9.03 11.99 -2.79
N THR A 6 7.81 11.78 -2.32
CA THR A 6 7.59 11.30 -0.96
C THR A 6 8.28 9.93 -0.75
N PRO A 7 8.57 9.51 0.49
CA PRO A 7 9.25 8.24 0.75
C PRO A 7 8.61 7.04 0.04
N THR A 8 7.28 6.86 0.11
CA THR A 8 6.63 5.74 -0.57
C THR A 8 6.68 5.86 -2.10
N ARG A 9 6.65 7.08 -2.65
CA ARG A 9 6.82 7.32 -4.09
C ARG A 9 8.21 6.92 -4.57
N ARG A 10 9.25 7.21 -3.78
CA ARG A 10 10.62 6.74 -4.09
C ARG A 10 10.70 5.22 -4.12
N TRP A 11 10.02 4.55 -3.20
CA TRP A 11 9.99 3.08 -3.17
C TRP A 11 9.24 2.51 -4.37
N GLN A 12 8.08 3.07 -4.72
CA GLN A 12 7.35 2.69 -5.94
C GLN A 12 8.20 2.89 -7.20
N ALA A 13 9.00 3.97 -7.27
CA ALA A 13 9.86 4.27 -8.41
C ALA A 13 11.01 3.26 -8.63
N LEU A 14 11.29 2.39 -7.65
CA LEU A 14 12.24 1.28 -7.83
C LEU A 14 11.67 0.15 -8.70
N VAL A 15 10.34 0.09 -8.87
CA VAL A 15 9.66 -0.95 -9.65
C VAL A 15 8.70 -0.30 -10.66
N PRO A 16 9.21 0.38 -11.69
CA PRO A 16 8.38 1.09 -12.67
C PRO A 16 7.44 0.17 -13.48
N GLU A 17 7.71 -1.13 -13.50
CA GLU A 17 6.88 -2.15 -14.14
C GLU A 17 5.51 -2.29 -13.46
N LEU A 18 5.44 -1.97 -12.16
CA LEU A 18 4.20 -1.90 -11.40
C LEU A 18 3.45 -0.62 -11.73
N ARG A 19 2.86 -0.57 -12.94
CA ARG A 19 1.92 0.49 -13.36
C ARG A 19 0.88 0.77 -12.27
N SER A 20 0.32 1.98 -12.27
CA SER A 20 -0.72 2.40 -11.32
C SER A 20 -1.81 1.34 -11.19
N PHE A 21 -2.14 0.95 -9.96
CA PHE A 21 -3.15 -0.06 -9.72
C PHE A 21 -4.52 0.48 -10.12
N THR A 22 -5.05 -0.01 -11.24
CA THR A 22 -6.40 0.27 -11.71
C THR A 22 -7.22 -1.01 -11.67
N LEU A 23 -8.38 -0.98 -11.00
CA LEU A 23 -9.33 -2.09 -10.93
C LEU A 23 -9.96 -2.50 -12.28
N GLN A 24 -9.60 -1.81 -13.37
CA GLN A 24 -10.18 -1.96 -14.72
C GLN A 24 -9.91 -3.30 -15.43
N GLY A 25 -9.18 -4.23 -14.81
CA GLY A 25 -9.00 -5.58 -15.38
C GLY A 25 -10.26 -6.48 -15.41
N GLN A 26 -11.45 -5.98 -15.03
CA GLN A 26 -12.68 -6.77 -14.95
C GLN A 26 -13.84 -6.29 -15.82
N THR A 27 -13.69 -5.22 -16.59
CA THR A 27 -14.73 -4.79 -17.55
C THR A 27 -14.34 -5.16 -18.97
N SER A 28 -15.01 -6.19 -19.46
CA SER A 28 -15.18 -6.60 -20.87
C SER A 28 -14.04 -7.40 -21.54
N GLU A 29 -14.03 -8.71 -21.29
CA GLU A 29 -13.67 -9.71 -22.32
C GLU A 29 -14.91 -10.21 -23.08
N LEU A 30 -15.89 -9.33 -23.31
CA LEU A 30 -17.04 -9.56 -24.18
C LEU A 30 -17.24 -8.30 -25.01
N ASP A 31 -16.44 -8.21 -26.08
CA ASP A 31 -16.69 -7.58 -27.37
C ASP A 31 -15.43 -6.88 -27.92
N GLY A 32 -15.07 -7.24 -29.14
CA GLY A 32 -13.83 -6.83 -29.81
C GLY A 32 -13.79 -5.35 -30.16
N GLN A 33 -13.39 -4.50 -29.21
CA GLN A 33 -13.20 -3.08 -29.43
C GLN A 33 -11.74 -2.77 -29.83
N SER A 34 -11.56 -2.26 -31.04
CA SER A 34 -10.29 -1.69 -31.54
C SER A 34 -9.78 -0.53 -30.66
N PRO A 35 -8.46 -0.27 -30.62
CA PRO A 35 -7.83 0.65 -29.67
C PRO A 35 -8.08 2.15 -29.92
N GLU A 36 -8.90 2.54 -30.90
CA GLU A 36 -9.11 3.96 -31.26
C GLU A 36 -10.25 4.68 -30.53
N CYS A 37 -11.05 3.99 -29.71
CA CYS A 37 -12.13 4.62 -28.93
C CYS A 37 -12.11 4.17 -27.47
N ALA A 38 -11.03 4.45 -26.73
CA ALA A 38 -11.09 4.38 -25.28
C ALA A 38 -11.93 5.57 -24.78
N PRO A 39 -13.07 5.36 -24.09
CA PRO A 39 -13.80 6.47 -23.48
C PRO A 39 -12.86 7.22 -22.51
N PRO A 40 -12.97 8.55 -22.37
CA PRO A 40 -12.19 9.27 -21.38
C PRO A 40 -12.43 8.65 -20.00
N MET A 41 -11.35 8.43 -19.24
CA MET A 41 -11.43 7.93 -17.87
C MET A 41 -12.50 8.71 -17.11
N THR A 42 -13.45 7.99 -16.51
CA THR A 42 -14.48 8.66 -15.73
C THR A 42 -13.86 9.22 -14.45
N ASP A 43 -14.51 10.23 -13.85
CA ASP A 43 -14.10 10.75 -12.54
C ASP A 43 -14.07 9.62 -11.48
N ALA A 44 -14.93 8.61 -11.63
CA ALA A 44 -14.97 7.43 -10.79
C ALA A 44 -13.73 6.55 -10.96
N ASP A 45 -13.27 6.31 -12.19
CA ASP A 45 -12.03 5.56 -12.45
C ASP A 45 -10.81 6.26 -11.86
N SER A 46 -10.76 7.59 -12.03
CA SER A 46 -9.69 8.42 -11.47
C SER A 46 -9.70 8.42 -9.94
N ALA A 47 -10.87 8.43 -9.31
CA ALA A 47 -11.01 8.31 -7.85
C ALA A 47 -10.59 6.91 -7.35
N ALA A 48 -10.94 5.85 -8.08
CA ALA A 48 -10.55 4.49 -7.74
C ALA A 48 -9.02 4.29 -7.84
N ALA A 49 -8.39 4.82 -8.91
CA ALA A 49 -6.93 4.78 -9.07
C ALA A 49 -6.21 5.52 -7.93
N ARG A 50 -6.69 6.71 -7.54
CA ARG A 50 -6.15 7.45 -6.39
C ARG A 50 -6.32 6.69 -5.08
N ALA A 51 -7.46 6.05 -4.87
CA ALA A 51 -7.70 5.26 -3.67
C ALA A 51 -6.81 4.02 -3.58
N ALA A 52 -6.58 3.35 -4.70
CA ALA A 52 -5.67 2.22 -4.77
C ALA A 52 -4.21 2.63 -4.50
N ASP A 53 -3.77 3.73 -5.10
CA ASP A 53 -2.45 4.30 -4.85
C ASP A 53 -2.27 4.67 -3.37
N THR A 54 -3.26 5.34 -2.78
CA THR A 54 -3.29 5.66 -1.35
C THR A 54 -3.21 4.40 -0.48
N ALA A 55 -3.98 3.36 -0.82
CA ALA A 55 -3.98 2.10 -0.11
C ALA A 55 -2.60 1.41 -0.14
N GLU A 56 -1.95 1.36 -1.30
CA GLU A 56 -0.60 0.79 -1.43
C GLU A 56 0.43 1.57 -0.61
N ARG A 57 0.41 2.90 -0.68
CA ARG A 57 1.33 3.77 0.06
C ARG A 57 1.12 3.64 1.57
N LEU A 58 -0.12 3.54 2.04
CA LEU A 58 -0.42 3.25 3.44
C LEU A 58 0.10 1.88 3.88
N LEU A 59 -0.01 0.84 3.05
CA LEU A 59 0.53 -0.49 3.36
C LEU A 59 2.05 -0.51 3.42
N LEU A 60 2.73 0.24 2.54
CA LEU A 60 4.18 0.44 2.62
C LEU A 60 4.57 1.11 3.95
N LEU A 61 3.84 2.16 4.36
CA LEU A 61 4.08 2.80 5.65
C LEU A 61 3.82 1.85 6.82
N VAL A 62 2.78 1.00 6.77
CA VAL A 62 2.54 -0.04 7.77
C VAL A 62 3.74 -0.99 7.86
N HIS A 63 4.17 -1.52 6.72
CA HIS A 63 5.30 -2.45 6.64
C HIS A 63 6.59 -1.87 7.24
N TYR A 64 6.93 -0.63 6.87
CA TYR A 64 8.14 0.05 7.34
C TYR A 64 8.02 0.75 8.71
N SER A 65 6.85 0.66 9.35
CA SER A 65 6.65 1.12 10.73
C SER A 65 6.71 -0.01 11.76
N ILE A 66 6.91 -1.25 11.31
CA ILE A 66 7.19 -2.41 12.16
C ILE A 66 8.69 -2.44 12.46
N ASP A 67 9.04 -2.83 13.69
CA ASP A 67 10.43 -3.09 14.05
C ASP A 67 10.85 -4.48 13.53
N TRP A 68 11.54 -4.53 12.39
CA TRP A 68 11.98 -5.78 11.78
C TRP A 68 13.21 -6.39 12.46
N ASP A 69 13.93 -5.63 13.28
CA ASP A 69 15.19 -6.07 13.88
C ASP A 69 14.96 -6.63 15.30
N ASN A 70 14.01 -6.06 16.04
CA ASN A 70 13.78 -6.38 17.46
C ASN A 70 12.42 -7.02 17.77
N SER A 71 11.59 -7.27 16.76
CA SER A 71 10.26 -7.89 16.93
C SER A 71 10.26 -9.37 16.56
N TRP A 72 9.12 -10.02 16.76
CA TRP A 72 8.87 -11.41 16.35
C TRP A 72 9.10 -11.65 14.84
N VAL A 73 9.01 -10.61 14.00
CA VAL A 73 9.25 -10.72 12.54
C VAL A 73 10.74 -10.83 12.20
N ALA A 74 11.64 -10.55 13.16
CA ALA A 74 13.09 -10.64 12.94
C ALA A 74 13.53 -12.06 12.57
N GLU A 75 12.89 -13.08 13.17
CA GLU A 75 13.18 -14.47 12.82
C GLU A 75 12.61 -14.82 11.44
N GLU A 76 13.48 -15.34 10.57
CA GLU A 76 13.15 -15.64 9.17
C GLU A 76 11.94 -16.57 9.02
N LYS A 77 11.78 -17.53 9.93
CA LYS A 77 10.66 -18.48 9.94
C LYS A 77 9.29 -17.80 10.03
N TYR A 78 9.21 -16.59 10.60
CA TYR A 78 7.96 -15.84 10.74
C TYR A 78 7.67 -14.89 9.58
N ARG A 79 8.61 -14.67 8.65
CA ARG A 79 8.43 -13.75 7.51
C ARG A 79 7.38 -14.26 6.52
N LYS A 80 7.34 -15.57 6.27
CA LYS A 80 6.31 -16.19 5.43
C LYS A 80 4.92 -15.99 6.03
N THR A 81 4.76 -16.35 7.31
CA THR A 81 3.51 -16.19 8.06
C THR A 81 3.09 -14.72 8.18
N TYR A 82 4.05 -13.79 8.28
CA TYR A 82 3.77 -12.36 8.25
C TYR A 82 3.06 -11.95 6.97
N TRP A 83 3.61 -12.30 5.81
CA TRP A 83 3.05 -11.91 4.51
C TRP A 83 1.77 -12.65 4.17
N ASP A 84 1.72 -13.95 4.43
CA ASP A 84 0.65 -14.81 3.93
C ASP A 84 -0.58 -14.83 4.86
N GLU A 85 -0.41 -14.60 6.17
CA GLU A 85 -1.48 -14.77 7.15
C GLU A 85 -1.70 -13.54 8.03
N ILE A 86 -0.65 -13.06 8.70
CA ILE A 86 -0.80 -12.08 9.79
C ILE A 86 -1.13 -10.70 9.22
N LEU A 87 -0.30 -10.15 8.31
CA LEU A 87 -0.53 -8.84 7.73
C LEU A 87 -1.90 -8.75 7.01
N PRO A 88 -2.27 -9.67 6.10
CA PRO A 88 -3.59 -9.64 5.45
C PRO A 88 -4.73 -9.66 6.47
N GLY A 89 -4.65 -10.56 7.46
CA GLY A 89 -5.70 -10.69 8.48
C GLY A 89 -5.87 -9.44 9.34
N ARG A 90 -4.77 -8.75 9.70
CA ARG A 90 -4.82 -7.51 10.50
C ARG A 90 -5.33 -6.33 9.68
N VAL A 91 -4.84 -6.16 8.45
CA VAL A 91 -5.28 -5.07 7.56
C VAL A 91 -6.76 -5.18 7.24
N PHE A 92 -7.21 -6.38 6.84
CA PHE A 92 -8.63 -6.61 6.50
C PHE A 92 -9.54 -6.35 7.70
N ARG A 93 -9.16 -6.84 8.89
CA ARG A 93 -9.93 -6.63 10.13
C ARG A 93 -9.99 -5.15 10.53
N ALA A 94 -8.89 -4.42 10.38
CA ALA A 94 -8.86 -2.98 10.61
C ALA A 94 -9.81 -2.26 9.63
N ALA A 95 -9.71 -2.58 8.34
CA ALA A 95 -10.48 -1.94 7.28
C ALA A 95 -11.98 -2.20 7.38
N ARG A 96 -12.39 -3.35 7.94
CA ARG A 96 -13.81 -3.67 8.18
C ARG A 96 -14.43 -2.90 9.34
N ARG A 97 -13.62 -2.41 10.29
CA ARG A 97 -14.11 -1.75 11.52
C ARG A 97 -13.97 -0.24 11.50
N ALA A 98 -13.02 0.28 10.73
CA ALA A 98 -12.75 1.71 10.66
C ALA A 98 -13.79 2.45 9.81
N VAL A 99 -14.12 3.67 10.21
CA VAL A 99 -14.91 4.63 9.43
C VAL A 99 -13.98 5.66 8.77
N THR A 100 -12.89 6.00 9.44
CA THR A 100 -11.87 6.94 8.95
C THR A 100 -10.50 6.26 8.74
N LEU A 101 -9.61 6.90 7.98
CA LEU A 101 -8.24 6.40 7.81
C LEU A 101 -7.41 6.51 9.09
N ASP A 102 -7.67 7.51 9.93
CA ASP A 102 -7.01 7.66 11.22
C ASP A 102 -7.38 6.50 12.16
N GLU A 103 -8.67 6.16 12.25
CA GLU A 103 -9.14 5.00 13.00
C GLU A 103 -8.54 3.68 12.48
N TRP A 104 -8.43 3.55 11.15
CA TRP A 104 -7.80 2.39 10.53
C TRP A 104 -6.32 2.27 10.94
N TRP A 105 -5.56 3.36 10.80
CA TRP A 105 -4.13 3.41 11.13
C TRP A 105 -3.87 3.14 12.62
N SER A 106 -4.69 3.74 13.48
CA SER A 106 -4.61 3.62 14.93
C SER A 106 -5.29 2.37 15.48
N SER A 107 -5.82 1.49 14.62
CA SER A 107 -6.61 0.34 15.04
C SER A 107 -5.81 -0.65 15.90
N PRO A 108 -6.44 -1.30 16.89
CA PRO A 108 -5.79 -2.34 17.69
C PRO A 108 -5.25 -3.50 16.85
N ALA A 109 -5.86 -3.78 15.69
CA ALA A 109 -5.40 -4.82 14.78
C ALA A 109 -4.00 -4.52 14.23
N LEU A 110 -3.74 -3.27 13.82
CA LEU A 110 -2.41 -2.84 13.36
C LEU A 110 -1.44 -2.62 14.52
N ARG A 111 -1.90 -2.10 15.67
CA ARG A 111 -1.05 -1.99 16.86
C ARG A 111 -0.51 -3.35 17.33
N ASN A 112 -1.35 -4.39 17.32
CA ASN A 112 -0.96 -5.75 17.67
C ASN A 112 -0.02 -6.41 16.65
N LEU A 113 0.12 -5.83 15.44
CA LEU A 113 1.15 -6.23 14.48
C LEU A 113 2.54 -5.69 14.86
N GLY A 114 2.60 -4.72 15.78
CA GLY A 114 3.81 -3.98 16.12
C GLY A 114 4.00 -2.69 15.30
N VAL A 115 2.94 -2.19 14.64
CA VAL A 115 2.99 -0.92 13.91
C VAL A 115 3.16 0.22 14.91
N GLN A 116 4.30 0.90 14.81
CA GLN A 116 4.59 2.12 15.56
C GLN A 116 4.32 3.36 14.71
N HIS A 117 4.43 4.55 15.30
CA HIS A 117 4.45 5.76 14.47
C HIS A 117 5.75 5.83 13.65
N PRO A 118 5.72 6.29 12.39
CA PRO A 118 6.92 6.37 11.58
C PRO A 118 8.04 7.16 12.26
N ARG A 119 9.23 6.54 12.39
CA ARG A 119 10.39 7.12 13.08
C ARG A 119 10.95 8.36 12.35
N TYR A 120 10.86 8.38 11.02
CA TYR A 120 11.41 9.45 10.19
C TYR A 120 10.37 10.57 9.92
N PRO A 121 10.79 11.84 9.91
CA PRO A 121 9.89 12.99 9.78
C PRO A 121 9.16 13.06 8.42
N ASP A 122 9.87 12.74 7.34
CA ASP A 122 9.33 12.65 5.98
C ASP A 122 8.15 11.66 5.88
N ARG A 123 8.28 10.48 6.52
CA ARG A 123 7.23 9.47 6.57
C ARG A 123 6.03 9.90 7.43
N ARG A 124 6.26 10.69 8.48
CA ARG A 124 5.16 11.25 9.29
C ARG A 124 4.37 12.29 8.52
N LEU A 125 5.05 13.14 7.75
CA LEU A 125 4.40 14.13 6.88
C LEU A 125 3.57 13.44 5.81
N GLU A 126 4.16 12.48 5.10
CA GLU A 126 3.46 11.70 4.08
C GLU A 126 2.25 10.96 4.66
N LEU A 127 2.39 10.34 5.84
CA LEU A 127 1.27 9.69 6.51
C LEU A 127 0.14 10.69 6.77
N ALA A 128 0.45 11.86 7.33
CA ALA A 128 -0.54 12.88 7.63
C ALA A 128 -1.29 13.38 6.38
N GLU A 129 -0.63 13.40 5.22
CA GLU A 129 -1.26 13.71 3.94
C GLU A 129 -2.20 12.58 3.49
N LEU A 130 -1.72 11.34 3.50
CA LEU A 130 -2.51 10.17 3.09
C LEU A 130 -3.76 9.96 3.94
N LEU A 131 -3.71 10.27 5.23
CA LEU A 131 -4.85 10.14 6.13
C LEU A 131 -5.99 11.16 5.84
N ARG A 132 -5.74 12.17 5.01
CA ARG A 132 -6.76 13.15 4.58
C ARG A 132 -7.56 12.70 3.35
N GLU A 133 -7.13 11.64 2.68
CA GLU A 133 -7.83 11.11 1.51
C GLU A 133 -9.23 10.60 1.88
N PRO A 134 -10.19 10.60 0.94
CA PRO A 134 -11.53 10.07 1.20
C PRO A 134 -11.46 8.63 1.73
N PRO A 135 -11.96 8.35 2.94
CA PRO A 135 -11.72 7.07 3.60
C PRO A 135 -12.44 5.92 2.90
N VAL A 136 -13.70 6.12 2.52
CA VAL A 136 -14.57 5.07 1.95
C VAL A 136 -13.92 4.34 0.77
N PRO A 137 -13.43 5.00 -0.30
CA PRO A 137 -12.85 4.29 -1.43
C PRO A 137 -11.55 3.56 -1.05
N VAL A 138 -10.71 4.12 -0.19
CA VAL A 138 -9.45 3.49 0.26
C VAL A 138 -9.74 2.26 1.12
N LEU A 139 -10.67 2.35 2.07
CA LEU A 139 -11.08 1.21 2.89
C LEU A 139 -11.70 0.09 2.04
N ARG A 140 -12.44 0.43 0.98
CA ARG A 140 -12.93 -0.55 0.00
C ARG A 140 -11.80 -1.25 -0.74
N MET A 141 -10.68 -0.58 -1.05
CA MET A 141 -9.51 -1.24 -1.65
C MET A 141 -8.93 -2.31 -0.73
N PHE A 142 -8.80 -2.01 0.58
CA PHE A 142 -8.36 -3.00 1.58
C PHE A 142 -9.36 -4.15 1.78
N GLN A 143 -10.62 -3.97 1.43
CA GLN A 143 -11.63 -5.03 1.57
C GLN A 143 -11.71 -5.91 0.31
N ASN A 144 -11.57 -5.32 -0.87
CA ASN A 144 -11.87 -6.00 -2.13
C ASN A 144 -10.62 -6.42 -2.91
N SER A 145 -9.48 -5.76 -2.68
CA SER A 145 -8.28 -5.90 -3.51
C SER A 145 -7.01 -6.14 -2.69
N LEU A 146 -7.16 -6.51 -1.42
CA LEU A 146 -6.03 -6.67 -0.50
C LEU A 146 -4.95 -7.66 -0.96
N PRO A 147 -5.28 -8.87 -1.48
CA PRO A 147 -4.24 -9.79 -1.95
C PRO A 147 -3.37 -9.18 -3.06
N ALA A 148 -3.98 -8.46 -4.00
CA ALA A 148 -3.27 -7.81 -5.10
C ALA A 148 -2.41 -6.63 -4.62
N LEU A 149 -2.93 -5.83 -3.68
CA LEU A 149 -2.16 -4.76 -3.05
C LEU A 149 -0.95 -5.30 -2.28
N LEU A 150 -1.12 -6.37 -1.50
CA LEU A 150 -0.04 -6.96 -0.72
C LEU A 150 1.05 -7.58 -1.59
N LEU A 151 0.68 -8.20 -2.72
CA LEU A 151 1.66 -8.69 -3.69
C LEU A 151 2.54 -7.55 -4.21
N ARG A 152 1.94 -6.41 -4.57
CA ARG A 152 2.68 -5.22 -5.03
C ARG A 152 3.57 -4.64 -3.94
N VAL A 153 3.04 -4.48 -2.74
CA VAL A 153 3.80 -4.01 -1.56
C VAL A 153 4.99 -4.93 -1.28
N ARG A 154 4.82 -6.24 -1.42
CA ARG A 154 5.91 -7.21 -1.25
C ARG A 154 6.99 -7.05 -2.31
N ILE A 155 6.62 -6.94 -3.59
CA ILE A 155 7.57 -6.71 -4.70
C ILE A 155 8.36 -5.41 -4.47
N ILE A 156 7.67 -4.33 -4.09
CA ILE A 156 8.32 -3.04 -3.76
C ILE A 156 9.26 -3.20 -2.56
N ALA A 157 8.83 -3.90 -1.52
CA ALA A 157 9.64 -4.10 -0.31
C ALA A 157 10.92 -4.90 -0.60
N GLU A 158 10.84 -5.92 -1.46
CA GLU A 158 11.97 -6.70 -1.96
C GLU A 158 12.94 -5.78 -2.76
N ALA A 159 12.43 -4.98 -3.70
CA ALA A 159 13.25 -4.04 -4.46
C ALA A 159 13.95 -2.98 -3.58
N VAL A 160 13.27 -2.46 -2.56
CA VAL A 160 13.88 -1.54 -1.57
C VAL A 160 14.96 -2.24 -0.76
N ALA A 161 14.79 -3.51 -0.40
CA ALA A 161 15.81 -4.27 0.31
C ALA A 161 17.07 -4.45 -0.55
N ASP A 162 16.89 -4.75 -1.85
CA ASP A 162 17.97 -4.90 -2.81
C ASP A 162 18.71 -3.58 -3.07
N ASP A 163 18.00 -2.46 -3.27
CA ASP A 163 18.60 -1.12 -3.40
C ASP A 163 19.42 -0.74 -2.14
N ARG A 164 18.89 -1.01 -0.94
CA ARG A 164 19.62 -0.76 0.31
C ARG A 164 20.86 -1.63 0.44
N LYS A 165 20.81 -2.88 -0.02
CA LYS A 165 21.96 -3.79 -0.02
C LYS A 165 23.02 -3.32 -1.02
N ALA A 166 22.62 -2.88 -2.21
CA ALA A 166 23.53 -2.34 -3.22
C ALA A 166 24.23 -1.04 -2.78
N ARG A 167 23.57 -0.23 -1.94
CA ARG A 167 24.14 1.01 -1.38
C ARG A 167 25.08 0.80 -0.19
N LYS A 168 25.04 -0.36 0.47
CA LYS A 168 25.98 -0.70 1.54
C LYS A 168 27.24 -1.29 0.88
N PRO A 169 28.39 -0.59 0.93
CA PRO A 169 29.64 -1.08 0.32
C PRO A 169 30.17 -2.34 1.01
#